data_AF-A0A916C472-F1
#
_entry.id   AF-A0A916C472-F1
#
_cell.length_a   1.000
_cell.length_b   1.000
_cell.length_c   1.000
_cell.angle_alpha   90.00
_cell.angle_beta   90.00
_cell.angle_gamma   90.00
#
_symmetry.space_group_name_H-M   'P 1'
#
loop_
_entity.id
_entity.type
_entity.pdbx_description
1 polymer ?
#
loop_
_entity_poly.entity_id
_entity_poly.type
_entity_poly.pdbx_seq_one_letter_code
_entity_poly.pdbx_strand_id
1 'polypeptide(L)'
;MGYGGCARKRYVIITSVRYFSTMSTIDTPMITKQSFLAGLVKTTRLNAEYEFIRQCAKEGGFSTLMYLYECLNGDNLPAGIPDWARRGAAEHIVDSLALTPGLAQANAALALVAFSPTLSNDNLPWQQPVAALASKLVAKQSPEVVAAILHNLRPKTDQQEMAALILYEGVLRKKIAARSKSIQELHDDLSQAGHSLAWLPLELHEIERHITLMTYHFGGASVELPLPFGPDTRASATPIPTSSLNLALHETTTEKEARLISSAVDRWTRFSNGQIEAGVFAAERILPPDNSFLLSLKLKSLAPESSHLVSAHLSAAEAFSILFAAAEAGGAYPSGYHGAYGRLFAWQSVTGLVGADEEDSFADVSALAESCDWSFYEASNDWFYQVAWDIGLVCVRPGRKQVALLAATDTD
;
A
#
# COMPACT_ATOMS: atom_id res chain seq x y z
N MET A 1 51.85 -7.31 11.34
CA MET A 1 51.28 -8.52 10.71
C MET A 1 50.80 -9.43 11.83
N GLY A 2 49.49 -9.65 11.92
CA GLY A 2 48.88 -10.50 12.95
C GLY A 2 47.37 -10.39 12.84
N TYR A 3 46.76 -11.34 12.14
CA TYR A 3 45.32 -11.44 11.89
C TYR A 3 44.57 -11.74 13.21
N GLY A 4 43.66 -10.84 13.61
CA GLY A 4 42.71 -11.07 14.69
C GLY A 4 41.49 -11.83 14.18
N GLY A 5 41.29 -13.04 14.68
CA GLY A 5 40.18 -13.92 14.31
C GLY A 5 38.81 -13.36 14.72
N CYS A 6 37.87 -13.37 13.77
CA CYS A 6 36.48 -13.02 13.98
C CYS A 6 35.76 -14.19 14.68
N ALA A 7 35.36 -14.00 15.93
CA ALA A 7 34.60 -14.97 16.70
C ALA A 7 33.13 -14.98 16.23
N ARG A 8 32.68 -16.11 15.66
CA ARG A 8 31.26 -16.39 15.41
C ARG A 8 30.52 -16.50 16.75
N LYS A 9 29.59 -15.57 17.02
CA LYS A 9 28.65 -15.67 18.13
C LYS A 9 27.69 -16.84 17.87
N ARG A 10 27.71 -17.84 18.75
CA ARG A 10 26.64 -18.84 18.87
C ARG A 10 25.50 -18.19 19.64
N TYR A 11 24.32 -18.08 19.03
CA TYR A 11 23.11 -17.66 19.74
C TYR A 11 22.38 -18.88 20.31
N VAL A 12 21.91 -18.69 21.53
CA VAL A 12 21.23 -19.67 22.38
C VAL A 12 19.85 -19.97 21.78
N ILE A 13 19.60 -21.26 21.54
CA ILE A 13 18.29 -21.81 21.16
C ILE A 13 17.33 -21.59 22.33
N ILE A 14 16.29 -20.77 22.12
CA ILE A 14 15.18 -20.68 23.08
C ILE A 14 14.37 -21.98 23.00
N THR A 15 14.20 -22.57 24.17
CA THR A 15 13.66 -23.91 24.45
C THR A 15 12.27 -24.20 23.89
N SER A 16 12.12 -25.46 23.50
CA SER A 16 10.95 -26.14 22.96
C SER A 16 9.64 -25.94 23.73
N VAL A 17 8.56 -25.67 23.01
CA VAL A 17 7.18 -25.99 23.45
C VAL A 17 6.78 -27.30 22.77
N ARG A 18 6.67 -28.40 23.53
CA ARG A 18 6.16 -29.68 23.03
C ARG A 18 4.63 -29.60 22.94
N TYR A 19 4.09 -29.54 21.72
CA TYR A 19 2.69 -29.88 21.47
C TYR A 19 2.62 -31.33 20.96
N PHE A 20 2.02 -32.21 21.76
CA PHE A 20 1.52 -33.51 21.27
C PHE A 20 0.03 -33.31 20.93
N SER A 21 -0.33 -33.50 19.66
CA SER A 21 -1.71 -33.71 19.25
C SER A 21 -1.75 -34.82 18.21
N THR A 22 -2.50 -35.86 18.52
CA THR A 22 -2.78 -37.02 17.66
C THR A 22 -3.77 -36.60 16.57
N MET A 23 -3.32 -36.53 15.32
CA MET A 23 -4.19 -36.34 14.16
C MET A 23 -4.55 -37.69 13.51
N SER A 24 -5.84 -37.88 13.29
CA SER A 24 -6.45 -38.98 12.52
C SER A 24 -6.22 -38.75 11.02
N THR A 25 -5.77 -39.79 10.32
CA THR A 25 -5.37 -39.79 8.90
C THR A 25 -6.56 -39.87 7.95
N ILE A 26 -6.66 -38.90 7.03
CA ILE A 26 -7.37 -39.03 5.76
C ILE A 26 -6.30 -39.22 4.68
N ASP A 27 -6.36 -40.33 3.93
CA ASP A 27 -5.38 -40.73 2.90
C ASP A 27 -5.44 -39.83 1.65
N THR A 28 -4.84 -38.65 1.75
CA THR A 28 -4.34 -37.91 0.59
C THR A 28 -2.85 -38.23 0.49
N PRO A 29 -2.28 -38.61 -0.67
CA PRO A 29 -0.87 -38.93 -0.77
C PRO A 29 -0.04 -37.72 -0.31
N MET A 30 0.53 -37.82 0.89
CA MET A 30 1.36 -36.77 1.48
C MET A 30 2.55 -36.51 0.56
N ILE A 31 2.59 -35.33 -0.05
CA ILE A 31 3.81 -34.85 -0.69
C ILE A 31 4.86 -34.73 0.41
N THR A 32 5.84 -35.63 0.38
CA THR A 32 7.01 -35.58 1.23
C THR A 32 7.87 -34.37 0.87
N LYS A 33 8.70 -33.91 1.81
CA LYS A 33 9.72 -32.88 1.56
C LYS A 33 10.54 -33.14 0.30
N GLN A 34 11.00 -34.38 0.12
CA GLN A 34 11.82 -34.77 -1.02
C GLN A 34 11.03 -34.68 -2.33
N SER A 35 9.76 -35.09 -2.34
CA SER A 35 8.91 -34.92 -3.53
C SER A 35 8.60 -33.44 -3.82
N PHE A 36 8.43 -32.58 -2.80
CA PHE A 36 8.24 -31.14 -3.00
C PHE A 36 9.46 -30.50 -3.67
N LEU A 37 10.67 -30.69 -3.10
CA LEU A 37 11.89 -30.11 -3.65
C LEU A 37 12.25 -30.70 -5.04
N ALA A 38 11.99 -31.99 -5.25
CA ALA A 38 12.18 -32.62 -6.56
C ALA A 38 11.18 -32.10 -7.61
N GLY A 39 9.97 -31.73 -7.20
CA GLY A 39 8.97 -31.06 -8.05
C GLY A 39 9.49 -29.74 -8.60
N LEU A 40 10.08 -28.91 -7.73
CA LEU A 40 10.66 -27.62 -8.12
C LEU A 40 11.78 -27.70 -9.16
N VAL A 41 12.56 -28.80 -9.20
CA VAL A 41 13.63 -28.99 -10.21
C VAL A 41 13.06 -29.17 -11.61
N LYS A 42 11.91 -29.83 -11.74
CA LYS A 42 11.34 -30.25 -13.03
C LYS A 42 10.22 -29.34 -13.51
N THR A 43 9.83 -28.35 -12.72
CA THR A 43 8.60 -27.62 -12.95
C THR A 43 8.76 -26.46 -13.93
N THR A 44 7.75 -26.30 -14.78
CA THR A 44 7.51 -25.07 -15.55
C THR A 44 6.44 -24.18 -14.90
N ARG A 45 5.73 -24.67 -13.87
CA ARG A 45 4.63 -23.99 -13.17
C ARG A 45 4.45 -24.50 -11.72
N LEU A 46 4.26 -23.60 -10.75
CA LEU A 46 4.23 -23.94 -9.32
C LEU A 46 2.86 -24.39 -8.76
N ASN A 47 1.89 -24.74 -9.60
CA ASN A 47 0.50 -24.94 -9.14
C ASN A 47 0.37 -26.06 -8.09
N ALA A 48 1.07 -27.18 -8.28
CA ALA A 48 1.01 -28.32 -7.36
C ALA A 48 1.72 -28.01 -6.04
N GLU A 49 2.87 -27.34 -6.11
CA GLU A 49 3.62 -26.90 -4.94
C GLU A 49 2.84 -25.85 -4.13
N TYR A 50 2.17 -24.92 -4.81
CA TYR A 50 1.31 -23.94 -4.17
C TYR A 50 0.13 -24.57 -3.45
N GLU A 51 -0.54 -25.54 -4.09
CA GLU A 51 -1.67 -26.22 -3.45
C GLU A 51 -1.23 -27.02 -2.21
N PHE A 52 -0.07 -27.67 -2.28
CA PHE A 52 0.54 -28.33 -1.13
C PHE A 52 0.81 -27.36 0.02
N ILE A 53 1.44 -26.21 -0.27
CA ILE A 53 1.73 -25.18 0.74
C ILE A 53 0.43 -24.70 1.41
N ARG A 54 -0.61 -24.41 0.62
CA ARG A 54 -1.91 -23.96 1.14
C ARG A 54 -2.57 -25.00 2.03
N GLN A 55 -2.58 -26.26 1.59
CA GLN A 55 -3.18 -27.34 2.36
C GLN A 55 -2.44 -27.52 3.68
N CYS A 56 -1.10 -27.49 3.65
CA CYS A 56 -0.28 -27.57 4.85
C CYS A 56 -0.57 -26.41 5.81
N ALA A 57 -0.75 -25.18 5.31
CA ALA A 57 -1.12 -24.04 6.15
C ALA A 57 -2.48 -24.23 6.82
N LYS A 58 -3.50 -24.64 6.05
CA LYS A 58 -4.87 -24.90 6.54
C LYS A 58 -4.93 -25.99 7.61
N GLU A 59 -4.10 -27.02 7.49
CA GLU A 59 -4.00 -28.12 8.45
C GLU A 59 -3.19 -27.76 9.71
N GLY A 60 -2.71 -26.51 9.83
CA GLY A 60 -1.90 -26.08 10.97
C GLY A 60 -0.43 -26.54 10.89
N GLY A 61 0.03 -26.96 9.72
CA GLY A 61 1.40 -27.42 9.45
C GLY A 61 2.45 -26.31 9.38
N PHE A 62 2.34 -25.25 10.20
CA PHE A 62 3.25 -24.10 10.15
C PHE A 62 4.72 -24.49 10.39
N SER A 63 5.01 -25.49 11.23
CA SER A 63 6.37 -25.99 11.45
C SER A 63 6.97 -26.63 10.19
N THR A 64 6.15 -27.33 9.41
CA THR A 64 6.56 -27.92 8.13
C THR A 64 6.87 -26.82 7.12
N LEU A 65 6.02 -25.80 7.06
CA LEU A 65 6.19 -24.65 6.17
C LEU A 65 7.44 -23.82 6.52
N MET A 66 7.68 -23.55 7.81
CA MET A 66 8.90 -22.94 8.32
C MET A 66 10.15 -23.69 7.86
N TYR A 67 10.15 -25.02 8.07
CA TYR A 67 11.27 -25.86 7.68
C TYR A 67 11.50 -25.90 6.15
N LEU A 68 10.43 -25.92 5.36
CA LEU A 68 10.52 -25.83 3.90
C LEU A 68 11.10 -24.48 3.47
N TYR A 69 10.68 -23.38 4.09
CA TYR A 69 11.23 -22.06 3.83
C TYR A 69 12.73 -21.99 4.13
N GLU A 70 13.17 -22.53 5.26
CA GLU A 70 14.58 -22.65 5.62
C GLU A 70 15.35 -23.47 4.59
N CYS A 71 14.77 -24.58 4.09
CA CYS A 71 15.39 -25.38 3.04
C CYS A 71 15.51 -24.61 1.71
N LEU A 72 14.53 -23.77 1.37
CA LEU A 72 14.53 -22.94 0.15
C LEU A 72 15.54 -21.79 0.21
N ASN A 73 15.90 -21.34 1.42
CA ASN A 73 16.83 -20.22 1.63
C ASN A 73 18.19 -20.63 2.19
N GLY A 74 18.38 -21.91 2.52
CA GLY A 74 19.63 -22.44 3.04
C GLY A 74 20.62 -22.89 1.96
N ASP A 75 21.87 -23.07 2.36
CA ASP A 75 22.99 -23.44 1.48
C ASP A 75 22.88 -24.85 0.86
N ASN A 76 21.99 -25.70 1.39
CA ASN A 76 21.83 -27.10 0.98
C ASN A 76 20.70 -27.32 -0.03
N LEU A 77 20.40 -26.32 -0.86
CA LEU A 77 19.37 -26.44 -1.89
C LEU A 77 19.80 -27.45 -2.97
N PRO A 78 18.92 -28.39 -3.38
CA PRO A 78 19.22 -29.29 -4.49
C PRO A 78 19.62 -28.51 -5.76
N ALA A 79 20.67 -28.99 -6.43
CA ALA A 79 21.08 -28.41 -7.70
C ALA A 79 19.95 -28.51 -8.75
N GLY A 80 19.83 -27.47 -9.58
CA GLY A 80 18.87 -27.44 -10.69
C GLY A 80 17.48 -26.87 -10.37
N ILE A 81 17.21 -26.44 -9.12
CA ILE A 81 16.00 -25.65 -8.84
C ILE A 81 16.19 -24.24 -9.41
N PRO A 82 15.34 -23.79 -10.35
CA PRO A 82 15.41 -22.43 -10.87
C PRO A 82 15.15 -21.40 -9.77
N ASP A 83 15.88 -20.29 -9.80
CA ASP A 83 15.79 -19.25 -8.78
C ASP A 83 14.40 -18.60 -8.69
N TRP A 84 13.70 -18.47 -9.83
CA TRP A 84 12.30 -18.00 -9.86
C TRP A 84 11.35 -18.96 -9.14
N ALA A 85 11.55 -20.27 -9.30
CA ALA A 85 10.70 -21.31 -8.69
C ALA A 85 10.90 -21.35 -7.18
N ARG A 86 12.16 -21.22 -6.75
CA ARG A 86 12.56 -21.11 -5.35
C ARG A 86 11.92 -19.89 -4.66
N ARG A 87 12.05 -18.70 -5.27
CA ARG A 87 11.45 -17.47 -4.74
C ARG A 87 9.92 -17.56 -4.67
N GLY A 88 9.28 -17.98 -5.76
CA GLY A 88 7.82 -18.10 -5.81
C GLY A 88 7.28 -19.04 -4.72
N ALA A 89 7.92 -20.19 -4.51
CA ALA A 89 7.56 -21.11 -3.43
C ALA A 89 7.76 -20.48 -2.03
N ALA A 90 8.89 -19.79 -1.79
CA ALA A 90 9.17 -19.15 -0.51
C ALA A 90 8.18 -18.02 -0.19
N GLU A 91 7.88 -17.16 -1.16
CA GLU A 91 6.85 -16.12 -1.07
C GLU A 91 5.47 -16.73 -0.79
N HIS A 92 5.11 -17.82 -1.49
CA HIS A 92 3.83 -18.48 -1.30
C HIS A 92 3.68 -19.11 0.09
N ILE A 93 4.77 -19.57 0.70
CA ILE A 93 4.79 -20.04 2.10
C ILE A 93 4.43 -18.90 3.05
N VAL A 94 5.11 -17.75 2.91
CA VAL A 94 4.88 -16.57 3.76
C VAL A 94 3.43 -16.09 3.61
N ASP A 95 2.96 -15.95 2.38
CA ASP A 95 1.58 -15.55 2.08
C ASP A 95 0.56 -16.54 2.65
N SER A 96 0.82 -17.84 2.53
CA SER A 96 -0.13 -18.85 3.02
C SER A 96 -0.22 -18.85 4.54
N LEU A 97 0.89 -18.62 5.23
CA LEU A 97 0.91 -18.45 6.69
C LEU A 97 0.18 -17.15 7.09
N ALA A 98 0.45 -16.04 6.42
CA ALA A 98 -0.19 -14.76 6.70
C ALA A 98 -1.72 -14.80 6.50
N LEU A 99 -2.16 -15.48 5.44
CA LEU A 99 -3.56 -15.58 5.05
C LEU A 99 -4.35 -16.67 5.79
N THR A 100 -3.67 -17.50 6.59
CA THR A 100 -4.33 -18.51 7.42
C THR A 100 -4.60 -17.94 8.81
N PRO A 101 -5.87 -17.93 9.28
CA PRO A 101 -6.19 -17.45 10.61
C PRO A 101 -5.49 -18.27 11.71
N GLY A 102 -4.93 -17.58 12.70
CA GLY A 102 -4.30 -18.18 13.86
C GLY A 102 -3.02 -17.47 14.29
N LEU A 103 -2.84 -17.30 15.60
CA LEU A 103 -1.67 -16.63 16.17
C LEU A 103 -0.35 -17.35 15.84
N ALA A 104 -0.35 -18.68 15.80
CA ALA A 104 0.85 -19.45 15.47
C ALA A 104 1.29 -19.23 14.02
N GLN A 105 0.34 -19.23 13.08
CA GLN A 105 0.57 -18.97 11.66
C GLN A 105 1.05 -17.54 11.43
N ALA A 106 0.40 -16.57 12.07
CA ALA A 106 0.79 -15.16 11.97
C ALA A 106 2.21 -14.93 12.52
N ASN A 107 2.55 -15.48 13.69
CA ASN A 107 3.90 -15.40 14.24
C ASN A 107 4.94 -16.10 13.35
N ALA A 108 4.59 -17.24 12.75
CA ALA A 108 5.46 -17.93 11.81
C ALA A 108 5.73 -17.06 10.57
N ALA A 109 4.70 -16.44 9.98
CA ALA A 109 4.86 -15.53 8.84
C ALA A 109 5.79 -14.33 9.17
N LEU A 110 5.59 -13.72 10.33
CA LEU A 110 6.43 -12.62 10.82
C LEU A 110 7.89 -13.03 11.04
N ALA A 111 8.10 -14.21 11.64
CA ALA A 111 9.44 -14.76 11.84
C ALA A 111 10.16 -14.96 10.49
N LEU A 112 9.48 -15.55 9.49
CA LEU A 112 10.10 -15.80 8.18
C LEU A 112 10.61 -14.53 7.50
N VAL A 113 9.86 -13.43 7.57
CA VAL A 113 10.30 -12.15 6.97
C VAL A 113 11.42 -11.51 7.77
N ALA A 114 11.41 -11.61 9.10
CA ALA A 114 12.50 -11.11 9.94
C ALA A 114 13.84 -11.82 9.69
N PHE A 115 13.82 -13.07 9.21
CA PHE A 115 15.02 -13.88 8.96
C PHE A 115 15.47 -13.95 7.50
N SER A 116 14.83 -13.19 6.58
CA SER A 116 15.09 -13.34 5.15
C SER A 116 16.03 -12.27 4.58
N PRO A 117 17.33 -12.56 4.37
CA PRO A 117 18.26 -11.67 3.67
C PRO A 117 18.06 -11.67 2.14
N THR A 118 17.16 -12.50 1.59
CA THR A 118 16.84 -12.54 0.15
C THR A 118 15.71 -11.59 -0.22
N LEU A 119 14.84 -11.25 0.73
CA LEU A 119 13.98 -10.06 0.71
C LEU A 119 14.76 -8.81 1.19
N SER A 120 16.08 -8.83 0.90
CA SER A 120 17.28 -8.10 1.35
C SER A 120 18.21 -7.51 0.25
N ASN A 121 17.84 -7.65 -1.02
CA ASN A 121 18.50 -7.06 -2.21
C ASN A 121 18.48 -5.51 -2.42
N ASP A 122 19.61 -4.83 -2.20
CA ASP A 122 19.77 -3.36 -1.97
C ASP A 122 19.33 -2.39 -3.08
N ASN A 123 18.82 -2.89 -4.21
CA ASN A 123 18.51 -2.11 -5.40
C ASN A 123 17.01 -1.90 -5.66
N LEU A 124 16.14 -2.32 -4.75
CA LEU A 124 14.70 -1.99 -4.76
C LEU A 124 14.33 -1.45 -3.37
N PRO A 125 13.52 -0.37 -3.24
CA PRO A 125 13.23 0.22 -1.93
C PRO A 125 12.35 -0.71 -1.08
N TRP A 126 13.04 -1.54 -0.32
CA TRP A 126 12.88 -2.06 1.04
C TRP A 126 11.58 -2.10 1.83
N GLN A 127 10.43 -1.66 1.34
CA GLN A 127 9.20 -1.59 2.14
C GLN A 127 8.03 -2.42 1.59
N GLN A 128 8.10 -2.91 0.35
CA GLN A 128 6.96 -3.60 -0.29
C GLN A 128 6.62 -4.97 0.34
N PRO A 129 7.57 -5.92 0.54
CA PRO A 129 7.21 -7.23 1.07
C PRO A 129 6.66 -7.17 2.50
N VAL A 130 7.19 -6.25 3.30
CA VAL A 130 6.82 -6.07 4.72
C VAL A 130 5.44 -5.43 4.84
N ALA A 131 5.18 -4.36 4.08
CA ALA A 131 3.85 -3.72 4.04
C ALA A 131 2.79 -4.66 3.46
N ALA A 132 3.09 -5.36 2.37
CA ALA A 132 2.19 -6.37 1.79
C ALA A 132 1.86 -7.48 2.79
N LEU A 133 2.88 -7.98 3.51
CA LEU A 133 2.69 -8.99 4.55
C LEU A 133 1.79 -8.46 5.66
N ALA A 134 2.06 -7.26 6.18
CA ALA A 134 1.25 -6.65 7.23
C ALA A 134 -0.23 -6.53 6.79
N SER A 135 -0.48 -6.04 5.57
CA SER A 135 -1.83 -5.96 5.01
C SER A 135 -2.52 -7.32 4.86
N LYS A 136 -1.84 -8.34 4.30
CA LYS A 136 -2.38 -9.70 4.18
C LYS A 136 -2.68 -10.32 5.55
N LEU A 137 -1.75 -10.18 6.49
CA LEU A 137 -1.84 -10.72 7.84
C LEU A 137 -3.04 -10.08 8.56
N VAL A 138 -3.05 -8.76 8.71
CA VAL A 138 -4.12 -8.07 9.44
C VAL A 138 -5.46 -8.27 8.73
N ALA A 139 -5.52 -8.37 7.40
CA ALA A 139 -6.75 -8.70 6.68
C ALA A 139 -7.40 -10.01 7.14
N LYS A 140 -6.61 -11.05 7.42
CA LYS A 140 -7.12 -12.39 7.77
C LYS A 140 -7.19 -12.70 9.25
N GLN A 141 -6.41 -12.02 10.09
CA GLN A 141 -6.42 -12.26 11.54
C GLN A 141 -7.61 -11.61 12.24
N SER A 142 -8.06 -12.18 13.37
CA SER A 142 -9.08 -11.55 14.23
C SER A 142 -8.50 -10.37 15.02
N PRO A 143 -9.32 -9.45 15.54
CA PRO A 143 -8.85 -8.36 16.41
C PRO A 143 -7.98 -8.84 17.59
N GLU A 144 -8.33 -9.96 18.21
CA GLU A 144 -7.61 -10.53 19.35
C GLU A 144 -6.22 -11.02 18.95
N VAL A 145 -6.11 -11.64 17.77
CA VAL A 145 -4.81 -12.09 17.24
C VAL A 145 -3.94 -10.89 16.87
N VAL A 146 -4.50 -9.85 16.23
CA VAL A 146 -3.77 -8.62 15.91
C VAL A 146 -3.24 -7.94 17.18
N ALA A 147 -4.08 -7.82 18.21
CA ALA A 147 -3.67 -7.27 19.50
C ALA A 147 -2.56 -8.10 20.18
N ALA A 148 -2.66 -9.44 20.13
CA ALA A 148 -1.63 -10.33 20.67
C ALA A 148 -0.30 -10.21 19.93
N ILE A 149 -0.33 -10.04 18.61
CA ILE A 149 0.86 -9.81 17.79
C ILE A 149 1.53 -8.48 18.17
N LEU A 150 0.76 -7.39 18.22
CA LEU A 150 1.28 -6.08 18.62
C LEU A 150 1.88 -6.09 20.04
N HIS A 151 1.26 -6.82 20.97
CA HIS A 151 1.82 -7.01 22.32
C HIS A 151 3.19 -7.70 22.31
N ASN A 152 3.41 -8.64 21.38
CA ASN A 152 4.66 -9.38 21.26
C ASN A 152 5.73 -8.61 20.46
N LEU A 153 5.31 -7.81 19.49
CA LEU A 153 6.15 -6.86 18.76
C LEU A 153 6.40 -5.63 19.62
N ARG A 154 7.28 -5.74 20.62
CA ARG A 154 7.74 -4.55 21.34
C ARG A 154 8.75 -3.80 20.46
N PRO A 155 8.66 -2.45 20.37
CA PRO A 155 9.56 -1.66 19.55
C PRO A 155 10.98 -1.70 20.11
N LYS A 156 11.74 -2.71 19.71
CA LYS A 156 13.17 -2.56 19.47
C LYS A 156 13.34 -1.99 18.07
N THR A 157 14.45 -1.31 17.81
CA THR A 157 14.69 -0.58 16.55
C THR A 157 14.52 -1.46 15.30
N ASP A 158 14.73 -2.78 15.42
CA ASP A 158 14.61 -3.76 14.33
C ASP A 158 13.17 -4.23 14.04
N GLN A 159 12.22 -4.02 14.96
CA GLN A 159 10.82 -4.46 14.80
C GLN A 159 9.81 -3.29 14.72
N GLN A 160 10.31 -2.06 14.87
CA GLN A 160 9.50 -0.85 14.91
C GLN A 160 8.64 -0.67 13.65
N GLU A 161 9.21 -0.90 12.48
CA GLU A 161 8.53 -0.78 11.18
C GLU A 161 7.33 -1.74 11.07
N MET A 162 7.55 -3.04 11.35
CA MET A 162 6.48 -4.04 11.31
C MET A 162 5.38 -3.75 12.33
N ALA A 163 5.76 -3.30 13.54
CA ALA A 163 4.79 -2.91 14.56
C ALA A 163 3.92 -1.72 14.09
N ALA A 164 4.54 -0.71 13.48
CA ALA A 164 3.83 0.44 12.91
C ALA A 164 2.89 0.02 11.78
N LEU A 165 3.36 -0.79 10.82
CA LEU A 165 2.54 -1.29 9.72
C LEU A 165 1.31 -2.07 10.21
N ILE A 166 1.49 -3.02 11.15
CA ILE A 166 0.38 -3.82 11.70
C ILE A 166 -0.59 -2.93 12.49
N LEU A 167 -0.08 -1.95 13.25
CA LEU A 167 -0.89 -1.02 14.00
C LEU A 167 -1.82 -0.24 13.07
N TYR A 168 -1.28 0.44 12.06
CA TYR A 168 -2.07 1.30 11.18
C TYR A 168 -2.93 0.53 10.16
N GLU A 169 -2.50 -0.65 9.74
CA GLU A 169 -3.38 -1.58 9.02
C GLU A 169 -4.55 -2.05 9.91
N GLY A 170 -4.27 -2.25 11.20
CA GLY A 170 -5.28 -2.56 12.21
C GLY A 170 -6.31 -1.45 12.38
N VAL A 171 -5.88 -0.18 12.33
CA VAL A 171 -6.78 1.00 12.31
C VAL A 171 -7.67 0.97 11.07
N LEU A 172 -7.07 0.85 9.88
CA LEU A 172 -7.79 0.81 8.60
C LEU A 172 -8.86 -0.26 8.57
N ARG A 173 -8.54 -1.46 9.06
CA ARG A 173 -9.46 -2.61 9.08
C ARG A 173 -10.37 -2.63 10.29
N LYS A 174 -10.32 -1.63 11.18
CA LYS A 174 -11.13 -1.53 12.41
C LYS A 174 -10.93 -2.76 13.33
N LYS A 175 -9.70 -3.28 13.38
CA LYS A 175 -9.32 -4.46 14.19
C LYS A 175 -8.54 -4.11 15.46
N ILE A 176 -8.34 -2.83 15.73
CA ILE A 176 -7.76 -2.36 16.99
C ILE A 176 -8.70 -1.39 17.68
N ALA A 177 -8.61 -1.36 19.01
CA ALA A 177 -9.29 -0.37 19.82
C ALA A 177 -8.32 0.77 20.16
N ALA A 178 -8.50 1.94 19.56
CA ALA A 178 -7.67 3.13 19.79
C ALA A 178 -7.57 3.54 21.27
N ARG A 179 -8.60 3.23 22.07
CA ARG A 179 -8.66 3.52 23.51
C ARG A 179 -7.90 2.53 24.39
N SER A 180 -7.32 1.47 23.81
CA SER A 180 -6.48 0.55 24.57
C SER A 180 -5.18 1.25 24.99
N LYS A 181 -4.85 1.18 26.28
CA LYS A 181 -3.61 1.78 26.82
C LYS A 181 -2.37 1.28 26.09
N SER A 182 -2.29 -0.03 25.79
CA SER A 182 -1.12 -0.61 25.11
C SER A 182 -0.96 -0.11 23.67
N ILE A 183 -2.07 0.24 23.01
CA ILE A 183 -2.06 0.77 21.65
C ILE A 183 -1.63 2.24 21.65
N GLN A 184 -2.08 3.01 22.64
CA GLN A 184 -1.62 4.40 22.84
C GLN A 184 -0.14 4.45 23.17
N GLU A 185 0.33 3.62 24.11
CA GLU A 185 1.75 3.53 24.45
C GLU A 185 2.62 3.22 23.22
N LEU A 186 2.19 2.28 22.36
CA LEU A 186 2.90 1.97 21.12
C LEU A 186 2.91 3.15 20.12
N HIS A 187 1.77 3.85 19.97
CA HIS A 187 1.70 5.04 19.13
C HIS A 187 2.61 6.17 19.65
N ASP A 188 2.61 6.41 20.95
CA ASP A 188 3.46 7.40 21.60
C ASP A 188 4.94 7.05 21.42
N ASP A 189 5.31 5.78 21.57
CA ASP A 189 6.67 5.29 21.31
C ASP A 189 7.09 5.55 19.85
N LEU A 190 6.19 5.29 18.88
CA LEU A 190 6.45 5.56 17.46
C LEU A 190 6.59 7.07 17.18
N SER A 191 5.76 7.89 17.83
CA SER A 191 5.80 9.35 17.71
C SER A 191 7.09 9.94 18.28
N GLN A 192 7.50 9.50 19.48
CA GLN A 192 8.78 9.91 20.09
C GLN A 192 9.99 9.48 19.25
N ALA A 193 9.90 8.35 18.55
CA ALA A 193 10.92 7.88 17.63
C ALA A 193 10.88 8.58 16.26
N GLY A 194 9.97 9.53 16.03
CA GLY A 194 9.84 10.27 14.77
C GLY A 194 9.38 9.41 13.59
N HIS A 195 8.65 8.32 13.85
CA HIS A 195 8.17 7.43 12.79
C HIS A 195 7.08 8.13 11.96
N SER A 196 7.18 8.12 10.63
CA SER A 196 6.26 8.85 9.75
C SER A 196 4.78 8.45 9.92
N LEU A 197 4.51 7.15 10.05
CA LEU A 197 3.15 6.65 10.33
C LEU A 197 2.55 7.20 11.64
N ALA A 198 3.37 7.66 12.60
CA ALA A 198 2.89 8.24 13.86
C ALA A 198 2.19 9.61 13.68
N TRP A 199 2.32 10.24 12.52
CA TRP A 199 1.53 11.42 12.18
C TRP A 199 0.03 11.10 11.99
N LEU A 200 -0.31 9.84 11.66
CA LEU A 200 -1.69 9.41 11.46
C LEU A 200 -2.39 9.13 12.80
N PRO A 201 -3.69 9.46 12.93
CA PRO A 201 -4.46 9.13 14.12
C PRO A 201 -4.78 7.64 14.21
N LEU A 202 -4.99 7.17 15.45
CA LEU A 202 -5.40 5.80 15.77
C LEU A 202 -6.89 5.50 15.48
N GLU A 203 -7.65 6.51 15.05
CA GLU A 203 -9.03 6.38 14.61
C GLU A 203 -9.14 6.85 13.16
N LEU A 204 -10.12 6.32 12.43
CA LEU A 204 -10.41 6.78 11.07
C LEU A 204 -11.24 8.07 11.12
N HIS A 205 -10.80 9.07 10.37
CA HIS A 205 -11.52 10.33 10.19
C HIS A 205 -12.77 10.14 9.30
N GLU A 206 -13.71 11.09 9.31
CA GLU A 206 -14.92 11.06 8.47
C GLU A 206 -14.60 10.86 6.98
N ILE A 207 -13.62 11.62 6.49
CA ILE A 207 -13.06 11.54 5.13
C ILE A 207 -12.62 10.10 4.77
N GLU A 208 -12.19 9.30 5.74
CA GLU A 208 -11.67 7.94 5.53
C GLU A 208 -12.73 6.85 5.67
N ARG A 209 -13.96 7.17 6.10
CA ARG A 209 -14.94 6.15 6.53
C ARG A 209 -15.40 5.20 5.44
N HIS A 210 -15.32 5.64 4.18
CA HIS A 210 -15.83 4.93 3.02
C HIS A 210 -14.73 4.40 2.09
N ILE A 211 -13.48 4.35 2.56
CA ILE A 211 -12.41 3.71 1.79
C ILE A 211 -12.72 2.22 1.58
N THR A 212 -12.47 1.76 0.36
CA THR A 212 -12.51 0.34 0.04
C THR A 212 -11.10 -0.20 0.17
N LEU A 213 -10.95 -1.30 0.91
CA LEU A 213 -9.65 -1.93 1.16
C LEU A 213 -9.48 -3.14 0.26
N MET A 214 -8.23 -3.46 -0.07
CA MET A 214 -7.94 -4.75 -0.71
C MET A 214 -8.41 -5.92 0.16
N THR A 215 -9.06 -6.87 -0.51
CA THR A 215 -9.37 -8.20 0.02
C THR A 215 -8.35 -9.19 -0.51
N TYR A 216 -7.80 -10.01 0.38
CA TYR A 216 -6.75 -10.96 0.01
C TYR A 216 -7.31 -12.39 -0.01
N HIS A 217 -6.87 -13.20 -0.95
CA HIS A 217 -7.20 -14.62 -1.02
C HIS A 217 -5.96 -15.43 -1.43
N PHE A 218 -6.04 -16.75 -1.30
CA PHE A 218 -4.96 -17.59 -1.81
C PHE A 218 -4.85 -17.39 -3.33
N GLY A 219 -3.68 -17.00 -3.81
CA GLY A 219 -3.41 -16.79 -5.24
C GLY A 219 -3.80 -15.40 -5.78
N GLY A 220 -4.11 -14.42 -4.94
CA GLY A 220 -4.30 -13.04 -5.40
C GLY A 220 -4.89 -12.09 -4.39
N ALA A 221 -5.16 -10.88 -4.86
CA ALA A 221 -5.95 -9.88 -4.17
C ALA A 221 -7.06 -9.41 -5.10
N SER A 222 -8.19 -9.03 -4.52
CA SER A 222 -9.31 -8.42 -5.21
C SER A 222 -9.72 -7.15 -4.47
N VAL A 223 -10.16 -6.15 -5.21
CA VAL A 223 -10.87 -4.98 -4.67
C VAL A 223 -12.32 -5.11 -5.12
N GLU A 224 -13.28 -4.90 -4.22
CA GLU A 224 -14.71 -5.02 -4.56
C GLU A 224 -15.19 -3.94 -5.55
N LEU A 225 -14.40 -2.87 -5.71
CA LEU A 225 -14.60 -1.84 -6.73
C LEU A 225 -13.68 -2.09 -7.94
N PRO A 226 -14.14 -1.80 -9.17
CA PRO A 226 -13.22 -1.63 -10.29
C PRO A 226 -12.19 -0.57 -9.88
N LEU A 227 -10.91 -0.82 -10.16
CA LEU A 227 -9.85 0.18 -9.94
C LEU A 227 -10.35 1.50 -10.56
N PRO A 228 -10.62 2.54 -9.75
CA PRO A 228 -11.46 3.68 -10.15
C PRO A 228 -10.71 4.68 -11.01
N PHE A 229 -9.58 4.28 -11.58
CA PHE A 229 -8.72 5.15 -12.34
C PHE A 229 -9.00 5.02 -13.86
N GLY A 230 -10.05 4.32 -14.29
CA GLY A 230 -10.49 4.34 -15.70
C GLY A 230 -11.43 5.50 -16.00
N PRO A 231 -11.71 5.81 -17.29
CA PRO A 231 -12.80 6.69 -17.68
C PRO A 231 -14.13 6.06 -17.24
N ASP A 232 -14.50 6.33 -16.00
CA ASP A 232 -15.82 6.04 -15.48
C ASP A 232 -16.65 7.23 -15.91
N THR A 233 -17.65 7.00 -16.77
CA THR A 233 -18.73 7.98 -16.94
C THR A 233 -19.45 8.11 -15.61
N ARG A 234 -18.86 8.86 -14.67
CA ARG A 234 -19.49 9.22 -13.41
C ARG A 234 -20.80 9.84 -13.82
N ALA A 235 -21.90 9.28 -13.34
CA ALA A 235 -23.23 9.64 -13.82
C ALA A 235 -23.55 11.15 -13.67
N SER A 236 -22.74 11.87 -12.89
CA SER A 236 -22.79 13.31 -12.65
C SER A 236 -21.75 14.15 -13.41
N ALA A 237 -20.94 13.54 -14.30
CA ALA A 237 -19.93 14.27 -15.06
C ALA A 237 -20.58 15.22 -16.07
N THR A 238 -20.11 16.46 -16.09
CA THR A 238 -20.60 17.53 -16.94
C THR A 238 -19.52 17.97 -17.92
N PRO A 239 -19.85 18.19 -19.21
CA PRO A 239 -18.91 18.74 -20.17
C PRO A 239 -18.41 20.12 -19.73
N ILE A 240 -17.10 20.33 -19.81
CA ILE A 240 -16.49 21.65 -19.62
C ILE A 240 -16.54 22.38 -20.97
N PRO A 241 -17.13 23.59 -21.04
CA PRO A 241 -17.16 24.36 -22.28
C PRO A 241 -15.74 24.58 -22.83
N THR A 242 -15.54 24.26 -24.11
CA THR A 242 -14.26 24.47 -24.80
C THR A 242 -13.93 25.94 -25.04
N SER A 243 -14.92 26.83 -24.90
CA SER A 243 -14.70 28.27 -24.81
C SER A 243 -14.06 28.58 -23.46
N SER A 244 -12.72 28.63 -23.42
CA SER A 244 -12.00 28.94 -22.20
C SER A 244 -12.39 30.32 -21.67
N LEU A 245 -12.79 30.36 -20.40
CA LEU A 245 -12.76 31.62 -19.64
C LEU A 245 -11.29 31.98 -19.49
N ASN A 246 -10.81 32.93 -20.30
CA ASN A 246 -9.43 33.40 -20.27
C ASN A 246 -9.17 34.14 -18.95
N LEU A 247 -8.88 33.37 -17.91
CA LEU A 247 -8.58 33.82 -16.56
C LEU A 247 -7.07 33.92 -16.41
N ALA A 248 -6.60 35.00 -15.81
CA ALA A 248 -5.21 35.16 -15.44
C ALA A 248 -4.89 34.24 -14.25
N LEU A 249 -4.38 33.05 -14.58
CA LEU A 249 -3.87 32.06 -13.64
C LEU A 249 -2.35 31.99 -13.79
N HIS A 250 -1.66 32.11 -12.67
CA HIS A 250 -0.20 32.06 -12.60
C HIS A 250 0.21 30.83 -11.79
N GLU A 251 1.09 30.01 -12.35
CA GLU A 251 1.63 28.88 -11.62
C GLU A 251 2.52 29.38 -10.47
N THR A 252 2.27 28.88 -9.27
CA THR A 252 3.02 29.19 -8.05
C THR A 252 3.60 27.94 -7.40
N THR A 253 3.56 26.81 -8.10
CA THR A 253 4.01 25.50 -7.61
C THR A 253 5.45 25.56 -7.12
N THR A 254 5.66 25.19 -5.86
CA THR A 254 6.99 24.89 -5.33
C THR A 254 7.32 23.41 -5.50
N GLU A 255 8.62 23.04 -5.48
CA GLU A 255 9.00 21.61 -5.51
C GLU A 255 8.43 20.82 -4.34
N LYS A 256 8.28 21.47 -3.17
CA LYS A 256 7.68 20.86 -1.97
C LYS A 256 6.21 20.50 -2.24
N GLU A 257 5.43 21.45 -2.75
CA GLU A 257 4.02 21.23 -3.10
C GLU A 257 3.87 20.15 -4.18
N ALA A 258 4.68 20.20 -5.24
CA ALA A 258 4.63 19.19 -6.30
C ALA A 258 4.88 17.77 -5.77
N ARG A 259 5.87 17.61 -4.87
CA ARG A 259 6.16 16.32 -4.22
C ARG A 259 5.00 15.85 -3.35
N LEU A 260 4.46 16.72 -2.50
CA LEU A 260 3.32 16.37 -1.63
C LEU A 260 2.10 15.98 -2.45
N ILE A 261 1.68 16.81 -3.40
CA ILE A 261 0.54 16.56 -4.28
C ILE A 261 0.69 15.19 -4.96
N SER A 262 1.90 14.84 -5.40
CA SER A 262 2.19 13.60 -6.12
C SER A 262 2.39 12.36 -5.22
N SER A 263 2.43 12.49 -3.89
CA SER A 263 2.80 11.41 -2.97
C SER A 263 2.02 10.09 -3.20
N ALA A 264 0.72 10.16 -3.46
CA ALA A 264 -0.12 8.99 -3.69
C ALA A 264 0.21 8.22 -4.98
N VAL A 265 0.83 8.87 -5.96
CA VAL A 265 1.10 8.32 -7.30
C VAL A 265 2.60 8.32 -7.66
N ASP A 266 3.50 8.71 -6.75
CA ASP A 266 4.96 8.78 -6.98
C ASP A 266 5.52 7.50 -7.63
N ARG A 267 5.01 6.33 -7.21
CA ARG A 267 5.48 5.04 -7.73
C ARG A 267 5.14 4.78 -9.19
N TRP A 268 4.12 5.44 -9.74
CA TRP A 268 3.70 5.23 -11.12
C TRP A 268 4.82 5.67 -12.08
N THR A 269 5.51 6.77 -11.79
CA THR A 269 6.65 7.22 -12.61
C THR A 269 7.96 6.49 -12.27
N ARG A 270 8.15 6.11 -11.00
CA ARG A 270 9.43 5.56 -10.52
C ARG A 270 9.66 4.10 -10.93
N PHE A 271 8.58 3.34 -11.13
CA PHE A 271 8.62 1.91 -11.37
C PHE A 271 7.76 1.46 -12.55
N SER A 272 7.17 2.39 -13.29
CA SER A 272 6.41 2.17 -14.52
C SER A 272 6.74 3.27 -15.54
N ASN A 273 5.97 3.33 -16.62
CA ASN A 273 6.01 4.38 -17.65
C ASN A 273 5.02 5.52 -17.38
N GLY A 274 4.53 5.65 -16.14
CA GLY A 274 3.52 6.63 -15.77
C GLY A 274 3.98 8.08 -15.94
N GLN A 275 3.02 8.99 -16.00
CA GLN A 275 3.22 10.44 -16.11
C GLN A 275 2.43 11.16 -15.02
N ILE A 276 2.97 12.28 -14.50
CA ILE A 276 2.34 13.09 -13.46
C ILE A 276 2.45 14.57 -13.84
N GLU A 277 1.34 15.32 -13.72
CA GLU A 277 1.32 16.78 -13.64
C GLU A 277 0.73 17.18 -12.27
N ALA A 278 1.53 17.83 -11.44
CA ALA A 278 1.11 18.33 -10.13
C ALA A 278 1.44 19.81 -10.03
N GLY A 279 0.45 20.65 -9.72
CA GLY A 279 0.63 22.10 -9.76
C GLY A 279 -0.32 22.88 -8.87
N VAL A 280 0.11 24.08 -8.48
CA VAL A 280 -0.65 25.07 -7.72
C VAL A 280 -0.68 26.36 -8.52
N PHE A 281 -1.87 26.94 -8.66
CA PHE A 281 -2.10 28.13 -9.47
C PHE A 281 -2.84 29.19 -8.67
N ALA A 282 -2.33 30.41 -8.72
CA ALA A 282 -2.97 31.59 -8.13
C ALA A 282 -3.79 32.34 -9.18
N ALA A 283 -5.00 32.74 -8.80
CA ALA A 283 -5.90 33.50 -9.63
C ALA A 283 -5.96 34.97 -9.19
N GLU A 284 -5.93 35.89 -10.16
CA GLU A 284 -6.11 37.32 -9.88
C GLU A 284 -7.55 37.65 -9.42
N ARG A 285 -8.51 36.79 -9.77
CA ARG A 285 -9.94 36.91 -9.45
C ARG A 285 -10.45 35.63 -8.80
N ILE A 286 -11.59 35.73 -8.14
CA ILE A 286 -12.31 34.57 -7.59
C ILE A 286 -12.66 33.62 -8.74
N LEU A 287 -12.27 32.35 -8.60
CA LEU A 287 -12.56 31.29 -9.55
C LEU A 287 -14.07 31.00 -9.57
N PRO A 288 -14.67 30.80 -10.76
CA PRO A 288 -16.09 30.47 -10.87
C PRO A 288 -16.38 29.15 -10.14
N PRO A 289 -17.59 28.95 -9.59
CA PRO A 289 -17.96 27.74 -8.85
C PRO A 289 -17.88 26.46 -9.69
N ASP A 290 -18.00 26.59 -11.00
CA ASP A 290 -17.78 25.52 -11.96
C ASP A 290 -16.29 25.37 -12.34
N ASN A 291 -15.95 24.26 -13.01
CA ASN A 291 -14.59 23.96 -13.45
C ASN A 291 -14.26 24.56 -14.83
N SER A 292 -14.98 25.60 -15.27
CA SER A 292 -14.75 26.25 -16.58
C SER A 292 -13.37 26.90 -16.73
N PHE A 293 -12.69 27.14 -15.60
CA PHE A 293 -11.35 27.72 -15.57
C PHE A 293 -10.23 26.71 -15.90
N LEU A 294 -10.49 25.40 -15.91
CA LEU A 294 -9.44 24.39 -16.05
C LEU A 294 -8.60 24.56 -17.31
N LEU A 295 -9.22 24.91 -18.44
CA LEU A 295 -8.49 25.17 -19.70
C LEU A 295 -7.52 26.36 -19.62
N SER A 296 -7.67 27.27 -18.64
CA SER A 296 -6.74 28.38 -18.40
C SER A 296 -5.46 27.96 -17.67
N LEU A 297 -5.41 26.75 -17.11
CA LEU A 297 -4.20 26.20 -16.47
C LEU A 297 -3.13 25.81 -17.50
N LYS A 298 -3.52 25.57 -18.76
CA LYS A 298 -2.62 25.22 -19.89
C LYS A 298 -1.71 23.99 -19.62
N LEU A 299 -2.21 23.06 -18.83
CA LEU A 299 -1.58 21.77 -18.56
C LEU A 299 -1.75 20.82 -19.76
N LYS A 300 -0.81 19.87 -19.94
CA LYS A 300 -0.88 18.92 -21.06
C LYS A 300 -2.04 17.95 -20.89
N SER A 301 -2.32 17.52 -19.66
CA SER A 301 -3.48 16.73 -19.27
C SER A 301 -4.83 17.40 -19.59
N LEU A 302 -4.84 18.73 -19.78
CA LEU A 302 -6.01 19.54 -20.12
C LEU A 302 -6.01 20.06 -21.56
N ALA A 303 -5.15 19.52 -22.42
CA ALA A 303 -4.96 20.04 -23.77
C ALA A 303 -6.29 20.14 -24.55
N PRO A 304 -6.54 21.28 -25.25
CA PRO A 304 -7.81 21.60 -25.90
C PRO A 304 -8.10 20.75 -27.14
N GLU A 305 -7.17 19.91 -27.58
CA GLU A 305 -7.39 18.91 -28.63
C GLU A 305 -8.37 17.80 -28.15
N SER A 306 -8.66 17.75 -26.84
CA SER A 306 -9.70 16.90 -26.29
C SER A 306 -11.09 17.32 -26.78
N SER A 307 -11.70 16.46 -27.60
CA SER A 307 -13.12 16.58 -27.95
C SER A 307 -14.07 16.26 -26.79
N HIS A 308 -13.51 15.78 -25.66
CA HIS A 308 -14.24 15.35 -24.49
C HIS A 308 -13.45 15.68 -23.21
N LEU A 309 -13.71 16.86 -22.64
CA LEU A 309 -13.27 17.24 -21.29
C LEU A 309 -14.52 17.33 -20.42
N VAL A 310 -14.59 16.51 -19.37
CA VAL A 310 -15.71 16.48 -18.42
C VAL A 310 -15.21 16.68 -17.01
N SER A 311 -16.07 17.18 -16.12
CA SER A 311 -15.78 17.20 -14.68
C SER A 311 -16.99 16.86 -13.84
N ALA A 312 -16.72 16.29 -12.67
CA ALA A 312 -17.71 16.00 -11.64
C ALA A 312 -17.23 16.56 -10.30
N HIS A 313 -18.13 17.16 -9.52
CA HIS A 313 -17.82 17.54 -8.15
C HIS A 313 -17.58 16.30 -7.29
N LEU A 314 -16.72 16.46 -6.28
CA LEU A 314 -16.43 15.45 -5.28
C LEU A 314 -16.61 16.01 -3.88
N SER A 315 -16.89 15.13 -2.94
CA SER A 315 -16.59 15.34 -1.53
C SER A 315 -15.10 15.11 -1.25
N ALA A 316 -14.60 15.64 -0.13
CA ALA A 316 -13.24 15.36 0.34
C ALA A 316 -13.02 13.85 0.57
N ALA A 317 -14.05 13.12 1.01
CA ALA A 317 -14.00 11.67 1.20
C ALA A 317 -13.80 10.90 -0.11
N GLU A 318 -14.47 11.31 -1.20
CA GLU A 318 -14.29 10.69 -2.52
C GLU A 318 -12.91 11.02 -3.11
N ALA A 319 -12.45 12.26 -2.97
CA ALA A 319 -11.11 12.66 -3.38
C ALA A 319 -10.02 11.86 -2.65
N PHE A 320 -10.14 11.72 -1.33
CA PHE A 320 -9.25 10.90 -0.53
C PHE A 320 -9.31 9.42 -0.94
N SER A 321 -10.49 8.88 -1.21
CA SER A 321 -10.65 7.48 -1.62
C SER A 321 -9.91 7.18 -2.94
N ILE A 322 -9.91 8.11 -3.89
CA ILE A 322 -9.14 7.99 -5.14
C ILE A 322 -7.64 7.97 -4.86
N LEU A 323 -7.15 8.92 -4.06
CA LEU A 323 -5.74 9.01 -3.67
C LEU A 323 -5.28 7.76 -2.89
N PHE A 324 -6.10 7.31 -1.95
CA PHE A 324 -5.83 6.10 -1.16
C PHE A 324 -5.78 4.86 -2.04
N ALA A 325 -6.73 4.69 -2.97
CA ALA A 325 -6.71 3.55 -3.89
C ALA A 325 -5.44 3.57 -4.76
N ALA A 326 -5.04 4.72 -5.28
CA ALA A 326 -3.83 4.87 -6.09
C ALA A 326 -2.56 4.52 -5.29
N ALA A 327 -2.50 4.99 -4.04
CA ALA A 327 -1.39 4.74 -3.13
C ALA A 327 -1.35 3.28 -2.64
N GLU A 328 -2.48 2.67 -2.32
CA GLU A 328 -2.58 1.28 -1.82
C GLU A 328 -2.24 0.28 -2.94
N ALA A 329 -2.87 0.43 -4.11
CA ALA A 329 -2.79 -0.53 -5.21
C ALA A 329 -1.54 -0.34 -6.08
N GLY A 330 -1.12 0.90 -6.31
CA GLY A 330 -0.03 1.23 -7.24
C GLY A 330 -0.51 1.42 -8.68
N GLY A 331 0.46 1.44 -9.59
CA GLY A 331 0.26 1.62 -11.03
C GLY A 331 0.04 0.30 -11.77
N ALA A 332 0.27 0.29 -13.09
CA ALA A 332 0.08 -0.89 -13.94
C ALA A 332 0.98 -2.07 -13.55
N TYR A 333 2.26 -1.78 -13.30
CA TYR A 333 3.27 -2.75 -12.90
C TYR A 333 3.68 -2.68 -11.43
N PRO A 334 3.89 -1.51 -10.81
CA PRO A 334 4.40 -1.48 -9.46
C PRO A 334 3.29 -1.76 -8.45
N SER A 335 3.60 -2.61 -7.47
CA SER A 335 2.75 -2.68 -6.29
C SER A 335 2.77 -1.34 -5.56
N GLY A 336 1.60 -0.96 -5.05
CA GLY A 336 1.46 0.23 -4.22
C GLY A 336 2.18 0.13 -2.89
N TYR A 337 1.85 1.05 -2.01
CA TYR A 337 2.36 1.14 -0.65
C TYR A 337 1.58 0.27 0.35
N HIS A 338 0.48 -0.37 -0.09
CA HIS A 338 -0.44 -1.12 0.76
C HIS A 338 -1.09 -0.24 1.84
N GLY A 339 -1.90 -0.81 2.75
CA GLY A 339 -2.85 -0.02 3.54
C GLY A 339 -2.21 1.08 4.39
N ALA A 340 -1.34 0.73 5.35
CA ALA A 340 -0.78 1.70 6.30
C ALA A 340 -0.04 2.88 5.64
N TYR A 341 0.90 2.60 4.73
CA TYR A 341 1.60 3.67 4.01
C TYR A 341 0.75 4.30 2.91
N GLY A 342 -0.14 3.56 2.27
CA GLY A 342 -1.11 4.11 1.32
C GLY A 342 -1.98 5.19 1.98
N ARG A 343 -2.41 4.97 3.23
CA ARG A 343 -3.09 5.97 4.05
C ARG A 343 -2.24 7.21 4.27
N LEU A 344 -0.97 7.04 4.64
CA LEU A 344 -0.05 8.16 4.85
C LEU A 344 0.15 8.97 3.57
N PHE A 345 0.49 8.33 2.46
CA PHE A 345 0.79 8.99 1.20
C PHE A 345 -0.45 9.64 0.57
N ALA A 346 -1.63 9.06 0.76
CA ALA A 346 -2.89 9.70 0.38
C ALA A 346 -3.12 11.00 1.16
N TRP A 347 -2.89 11.00 2.49
CA TRP A 347 -2.98 12.22 3.28
C TRP A 347 -1.91 13.25 2.93
N GLN A 348 -0.69 12.84 2.60
CA GLN A 348 0.34 13.77 2.11
C GLN A 348 -0.06 14.44 0.79
N SER A 349 -0.69 13.70 -0.13
CA SER A 349 -1.32 14.28 -1.32
C SER A 349 -2.41 15.29 -0.96
N VAL A 350 -3.28 14.96 0.00
CA VAL A 350 -4.27 15.91 0.51
C VAL A 350 -3.61 17.16 1.08
N THR A 351 -2.58 17.03 1.94
CA THR A 351 -1.81 18.16 2.51
C THR A 351 -1.33 19.12 1.42
N GLY A 352 -0.71 18.60 0.36
CA GLY A 352 -0.23 19.43 -0.76
C GLY A 352 -1.37 20.11 -1.53
N LEU A 353 -2.47 19.37 -1.78
CA LEU A 353 -3.63 19.88 -2.53
C LEU A 353 -4.34 21.01 -1.77
N VAL A 354 -4.57 20.84 -0.47
CA VAL A 354 -5.25 21.86 0.35
C VAL A 354 -4.34 23.03 0.70
N GLY A 355 -3.02 22.89 0.51
CA GLY A 355 -2.03 23.93 0.78
C GLY A 355 -1.67 24.07 2.26
N ALA A 356 -1.77 22.98 3.02
CA ALA A 356 -1.30 22.91 4.39
C ALA A 356 0.23 22.75 4.43
N ASP A 357 0.86 23.13 5.54
CA ASP A 357 2.27 22.88 5.77
C ASP A 357 2.50 21.42 6.22
N GLU A 358 3.72 20.91 6.06
CA GLU A 358 4.07 19.54 6.48
C GLU A 358 4.07 19.36 8.00
N GLU A 359 4.23 20.47 8.73
CA GLU A 359 4.21 20.52 10.19
C GLU A 359 2.79 20.66 10.74
N ASP A 360 1.79 20.93 9.89
CA ASP A 360 0.40 21.05 10.32
C ASP A 360 -0.11 19.72 10.89
N SER A 361 -0.96 19.82 11.89
CA SER A 361 -1.54 18.64 12.51
C SER A 361 -2.51 17.95 11.55
N PHE A 362 -2.69 16.64 11.72
CA PHE A 362 -3.70 15.89 10.98
C PHE A 362 -5.10 16.55 11.04
N ALA A 363 -5.47 17.09 12.22
CA ALA A 363 -6.77 17.73 12.41
C ALA A 363 -6.92 19.01 11.58
N ASP A 364 -5.85 19.81 11.48
CA ASP A 364 -5.86 21.05 10.68
C ASP A 364 -5.94 20.72 9.19
N VAL A 365 -5.13 19.77 8.71
CA VAL A 365 -5.17 19.29 7.32
C VAL A 365 -6.57 18.77 6.96
N SER A 366 -7.16 17.98 7.84
CA SER A 366 -8.50 17.42 7.62
C SER A 366 -9.58 18.51 7.57
N ALA A 367 -9.55 19.49 8.47
CA ALA A 367 -10.49 20.60 8.46
C ALA A 367 -10.34 21.46 7.19
N LEU A 368 -9.10 21.70 6.75
CA LEU A 368 -8.80 22.36 5.48
C LEU A 368 -9.38 21.58 4.30
N ALA A 369 -9.20 20.25 4.26
CA ALA A 369 -9.74 19.40 3.21
C ALA A 369 -11.27 19.48 3.10
N GLU A 370 -11.98 19.52 4.23
CA GLU A 370 -13.45 19.68 4.25
C GLU A 370 -13.92 21.07 3.79
N SER A 371 -13.06 22.08 3.90
CA SER A 371 -13.36 23.46 3.49
C SER A 371 -13.04 23.76 2.02
N CYS A 372 -12.39 22.83 1.31
CA CYS A 372 -12.03 22.96 -0.10
C CYS A 372 -13.16 22.46 -1.02
N ASP A 373 -13.22 23.01 -2.24
CA ASP A 373 -14.10 22.49 -3.28
C ASP A 373 -13.32 21.47 -4.12
N TRP A 374 -13.77 20.21 -4.09
CA TRP A 374 -13.13 19.10 -4.80
C TRP A 374 -13.84 18.80 -6.11
N SER A 375 -13.07 18.42 -7.12
CA SER A 375 -13.61 17.94 -8.39
C SER A 375 -12.68 16.94 -9.04
N PHE A 376 -13.26 16.07 -9.83
CA PHE A 376 -12.55 15.20 -10.74
C PHE A 376 -12.76 15.70 -12.18
N TYR A 377 -11.77 15.50 -13.03
CA TYR A 377 -11.90 15.71 -14.47
C TYR A 377 -11.33 14.54 -15.24
N GLU A 378 -11.89 14.34 -16.43
CA GLU A 378 -11.39 13.39 -17.42
C GLU A 378 -11.24 14.12 -18.73
N ALA A 379 -10.15 13.86 -19.44
CA ALA A 379 -9.89 14.42 -20.75
C ALA A 379 -9.49 13.31 -21.71
N SER A 380 -10.22 13.17 -22.82
CA SER A 380 -9.81 12.28 -23.90
C SER A 380 -8.77 12.97 -24.79
N ASN A 381 -7.49 12.79 -24.46
CA ASN A 381 -6.34 13.32 -25.19
C ASN A 381 -5.18 12.32 -25.17
N ASP A 382 -4.10 12.63 -25.88
CA ASP A 382 -2.90 11.77 -25.97
C ASP A 382 -2.08 11.74 -24.67
N TRP A 383 -2.42 12.56 -23.68
CA TRP A 383 -1.73 12.58 -22.40
C TRP A 383 -2.24 11.47 -21.48
N PHE A 384 -3.55 11.29 -21.36
CA PHE A 384 -4.16 10.18 -20.63
C PHE A 384 -4.24 8.93 -21.51
N TYR A 385 -3.81 7.77 -20.99
CA TYR A 385 -3.88 6.51 -21.73
C TYR A 385 -5.31 5.96 -21.88
N GLN A 386 -6.31 6.51 -21.17
CA GLN A 386 -7.70 6.07 -21.17
C GLN A 386 -7.86 4.61 -20.72
N VAL A 387 -7.00 4.18 -19.80
CA VAL A 387 -7.00 2.84 -19.19
C VAL A 387 -7.27 2.96 -17.70
N ALA A 388 -7.21 1.84 -16.99
CA ALA A 388 -7.59 1.77 -15.58
C ALA A 388 -6.73 2.61 -14.61
N TRP A 389 -5.70 3.35 -15.05
CA TRP A 389 -4.72 4.13 -14.24
C TRP A 389 -4.63 5.60 -14.66
N ASP A 390 -5.74 6.33 -14.68
CA ASP A 390 -5.89 7.76 -14.98
C ASP A 390 -6.56 8.50 -13.81
N ILE A 391 -5.96 9.63 -13.40
CA ILE A 391 -6.48 10.48 -12.33
C ILE A 391 -6.40 11.94 -12.79
N GLY A 392 -7.52 12.65 -12.71
CA GLY A 392 -7.55 14.12 -12.80
C GLY A 392 -8.28 14.70 -11.60
N LEU A 393 -7.54 15.12 -10.57
CA LEU A 393 -8.09 15.65 -9.32
C LEU A 393 -7.81 17.16 -9.18
N VAL A 394 -8.83 17.92 -8.80
CA VAL A 394 -8.79 19.37 -8.63
C VAL A 394 -9.25 19.72 -7.23
N CYS A 395 -8.50 20.60 -6.57
CA CYS A 395 -8.81 21.13 -5.25
C CYS A 395 -8.77 22.67 -5.32
N VAL A 396 -9.93 23.31 -5.28
CA VAL A 396 -10.02 24.77 -5.16
C VAL A 396 -10.01 25.12 -3.67
N ARG A 397 -8.97 25.85 -3.26
CA ARG A 397 -8.74 26.21 -1.85
C ARG A 397 -9.76 27.26 -1.36
N PRO A 398 -9.95 27.41 -0.03
CA PRO A 398 -10.88 28.39 0.54
C PRO A 398 -10.63 29.81 0.00
N GLY A 399 -11.71 30.55 -0.23
CA GLY A 399 -11.66 31.87 -0.86
C GLY A 399 -11.48 31.84 -2.38
N ARG A 400 -11.32 30.65 -2.98
CA ARG A 400 -11.36 30.39 -4.42
C ARG A 400 -10.42 31.28 -5.24
N LYS A 401 -9.26 31.62 -4.69
CA LYS A 401 -8.19 32.35 -5.39
C LYS A 401 -6.96 31.48 -5.70
N GLN A 402 -7.01 30.22 -5.28
CA GLN A 402 -5.97 29.25 -5.54
C GLN A 402 -6.62 27.92 -5.90
N VAL A 403 -5.98 27.20 -6.81
CA VAL A 403 -6.34 25.84 -7.18
C VAL A 403 -5.08 24.99 -7.21
N ALA A 404 -5.15 23.82 -6.60
CA ALA A 404 -4.15 22.77 -6.76
C ALA A 404 -4.75 21.64 -7.60
N LEU A 405 -3.90 20.97 -8.38
CA LEU A 405 -4.31 19.92 -9.30
C LEU A 405 -3.29 18.79 -9.30
N LEU A 406 -3.81 17.56 -9.35
CA LEU A 406 -3.05 16.34 -9.63
C LEU A 406 -3.63 15.67 -10.88
N ALA A 407 -2.80 15.52 -11.90
CA ALA A 407 -3.04 14.64 -13.04
C ALA A 407 -2.03 13.48 -12.97
N ALA A 408 -2.48 12.24 -13.14
CA ALA A 408 -1.60 11.09 -13.23
C ALA A 408 -2.14 10.07 -14.23
N THR A 409 -1.25 9.41 -14.98
CA THR A 409 -1.60 8.31 -15.88
C THR A 409 -0.53 7.20 -15.83
N ASP A 410 -0.90 5.94 -16.06
CA ASP A 410 0.02 4.79 -16.18
C ASP A 410 -0.55 3.72 -17.12
N THR A 411 0.29 2.87 -17.72
CA THR A 411 -0.17 1.82 -18.67
C THR A 411 0.80 0.65 -18.76
N ASP A 412 0.38 -0.42 -19.45
CA ASP A 412 1.17 -1.64 -19.67
C ASP A 412 2.22 -1.51 -20.78
#